data_AF-A0A3D5YE76-F1
#
_entry.id   AF-A0A3D5YE76-F1
#
_cell.length_a   1.000
_cell.length_b   1.000
_cell.length_c   1.000
_cell.angle_alpha   90.00
_cell.angle_beta   90.00
_cell.angle_gamma   90.00
#
_symmetry.space_group_name_H-M   'P 1'
#
loop_
_entity.id
_entity.type
_entity.pdbx_description
1 polymer ?
#
loop_
_entity_poly.entity_id
_entity_poly.type
_entity_poly.pdbx_seq_one_letter_code
_entity_poly.pdbx_strand_id
1 'polypeptide(L)' 'MELLKEITDTKFPETELGIKIREASRAVIFDDNGQIPLLFVSKHNYHKLPGGGFEIGENKKEALIREAKEEV' A
#
# COMPACT_ATOMS: atom_id res chain seq x y z
N MET A 1 -3.98 -14.30 4.16
CA MET A 1 -3.22 -13.05 3.98
C MET A 1 -2.13 -13.04 5.03
N GLU A 2 -0.88 -12.94 4.59
CA GLU A 2 0.30 -12.93 5.45
C GLU A 2 0.97 -11.55 5.35
N LEU A 3 1.43 -11.01 6.49
CA LEU A 3 2.19 -9.77 6.50
C LEU A 3 3.65 -10.08 6.13
N LEU A 4 4.08 -9.67 4.94
CA LEU A 4 5.47 -9.85 4.51
C LEU A 4 6.42 -8.83 5.16
N LYS A 5 6.01 -7.56 5.20
CA LYS A 5 6.85 -6.47 5.72
C LYS A 5 6.03 -5.23 6.04
N GLU A 6 6.50 -4.48 7.04
CA GLU A 6 6.16 -3.07 7.25
C GLU A 6 7.40 -2.22 6.93
N ILE A 7 7.18 -1.13 6.21
CA ILE A 7 8.23 -0.18 5.83
C ILE A 7 7.77 1.19 6.32
N THR A 8 8.64 1.86 7.07
CA THR A 8 8.44 3.21 7.57
C THR A 8 9.63 4.06 7.19
N ASP A 9 9.42 5.36 7.02
CA ASP A 9 10.51 6.29 6.82
C ASP A 9 11.37 6.35 8.09
N THR A 10 12.69 6.26 7.93
CA THR A 10 13.64 6.07 9.03
C THR A 10 13.91 7.33 9.85
N LYS A 11 13.47 8.51 9.40
CA LYS A 11 13.90 9.80 9.96
C LYS A 11 12.81 10.86 9.85
N PHE A 12 12.03 11.01 10.91
CA PHE A 12 11.36 12.28 11.18
C PHE A 12 11.55 12.63 12.66
N PRO A 13 12.03 13.84 12.99
CA PRO A 13 12.05 14.29 14.37
C PRO A 13 10.60 14.34 14.87
N GLU A 14 10.29 13.62 15.95
CA GLU A 14 8.96 13.57 16.59
C GLU A 14 8.40 14.97 16.93
N THR A 15 9.25 15.99 16.91
CA THR A 15 9.00 17.35 17.36
C THR A 15 8.58 18.34 16.27
N GLU A 16 8.53 17.95 14.98
CA GLU A 16 7.97 18.84 13.95
C GLU A 16 6.44 18.78 13.97
N LEU A 17 5.85 19.75 14.68
CA LEU A 17 4.42 20.08 14.67
C LEU A 17 3.94 20.26 13.22
N GLY A 18 3.41 19.20 12.60
CA GLY A 18 2.86 19.24 11.24
C GLY A 18 3.01 17.97 10.41
N ILE A 19 3.75 16.96 10.88
CA ILE A 19 3.89 15.71 10.13
C ILE A 19 2.59 14.88 10.21
N LYS A 20 1.99 14.63 9.04
CA LYS A 20 0.85 13.72 8.90
C LYS A 20 1.35 12.35 8.45
N ILE A 21 1.26 11.37 9.33
CA ILE A 21 1.50 9.97 8.98
C ILE A 21 0.37 9.51 8.05
N ARG A 22 0.75 8.93 6.91
CA ARG A 22 -0.18 8.30 5.98
C ARG A 22 0.10 6.81 5.92
N GLU A 23 -0.77 6.03 6.53
CA GLU A 23 -0.71 4.58 6.43
C GLU A 23 -1.22 4.11 5.06
N ALA A 24 -0.63 3.03 4.57
CA ALA A 24 -1.01 2.41 3.31
C ALA A 24 -0.73 0.90 3.35
N SER A 25 -1.59 0.15 2.68
CA SER A 25 -1.49 -1.31 2.52
C SER A 25 -1.22 -1.63 1.06
N ARG A 26 -0.33 -2.59 0.79
CA ARG A 26 -0.08 -3.09 -0.57
C ARG A 26 -0.14 -4.62 -0.61
N ALA A 27 -0.75 -5.15 -1.68
CA ALA A 27 -0.95 -6.58 -1.86
C ALA A 27 0.06 -7.17 -2.84
N VAL A 28 0.61 -8.33 -2.50
CA VAL A 28 1.20 -9.25 -3.48
C VAL A 28 0.11 -10.28 -3.79
N ILE A 29 -0.49 -10.17 -4.96
CA ILE A 29 -1.58 -11.03 -5.42
C ILE A 29 -1.02 -11.96 -6.50
N PHE A 30 -1.40 -13.23 -6.47
CA PHE A 30 -1.01 -14.20 -7.48
C PHE A 30 -2.24 -14.56 -8.30
N ASP A 31 -2.11 -14.58 -9.63
CA ASP A 31 -3.09 -15.21 -10.51
C ASP A 31 -2.89 -16.75 -10.55
N ASP A 32 -3.75 -17.45 -11.29
CA ASP A 32 -3.67 -18.91 -11.44
C ASP A 32 -2.37 -19.40 -12.10
N ASN A 33 -1.64 -18.51 -12.77
CA ASN A 33 -0.34 -18.79 -13.39
C ASN A 33 0.85 -18.43 -12.48
N GLY A 34 0.60 -17.93 -11.26
CA GLY A 34 1.63 -17.46 -10.34
C GLY A 34 2.24 -16.10 -10.70
N GLN A 35 1.60 -15.32 -11.57
CA GLN A 35 2.01 -13.96 -11.93
C GLN A 35 1.46 -12.93 -10.94
N ILE A 36 2.20 -11.83 -10.75
CA ILE A 36 1.82 -10.73 -9.86
C ILE A 36 1.43 -9.52 -10.71
N PRO A 37 0.17 -9.02 -10.62
CA PRO A 37 -0.21 -7.79 -11.29
C PRO A 37 0.50 -6.59 -10.64
N LEU A 38 1.06 -5.72 -11.48
CA LEU A 38 1.68 -4.47 -11.07
C LEU A 38 1.00 -3.31 -11.78
N LEU A 39 0.76 -2.21 -11.07
CA LEU A 39 0.26 -1.00 -11.66
C LEU A 39 1.39 -0.19 -12.27
N PHE A 40 1.22 0.22 -13.52
CA PHE A 40 2.12 1.17 -14.17
C PHE A 40 1.71 2.61 -13.85
N VAL A 41 2.54 3.31 -13.06
CA VAL A 41 2.36 4.72 -12.73
C VAL A 41 3.02 5.57 -13.81
N SER A 42 2.28 5.83 -14.90
CA SER A 42 2.78 6.51 -16.10
C SER A 42 3.40 7.88 -15.83
N LYS A 43 2.84 8.65 -14.89
CA LYS A 43 3.34 9.99 -14.51
C LYS A 43 4.81 10.00 -14.08
N HIS A 44 5.28 8.90 -13.48
CA HIS A 44 6.61 8.80 -12.89
C HIS A 44 7.40 7.59 -13.42
N ASN A 45 6.84 6.91 -14.43
CA ASN A 45 7.45 5.79 -15.14
C ASN A 45 7.98 4.67 -14.22
N TYR A 46 7.17 4.20 -13.27
CA TYR A 46 7.50 3.07 -12.41
C TYR A 46 6.32 2.12 -12.22
N HIS A 47 6.62 0.91 -11.76
CA HIS A 47 5.61 -0.10 -11.41
C HIS A 47 5.51 -0.21 -9.89
N LYS A 48 4.30 -0.39 -9.39
CA LYS A 48 4.03 -0.63 -7.96
C LYS A 48 3.07 -1.79 -7.75
N LEU A 49 3.14 -2.39 -6.57
CA LEU A 49 2.12 -3.33 -6.10
C LEU A 49 0.76 -2.62 -5.91
N PRO A 50 -0.35 -3.32 -6.17
CA PRO A 50 -1.70 -2.83 -5.88
C PRO A 50 -1.84 -2.47 -4.41
N GLY A 51 -2.59 -1.41 -4.12
CA GLY A 51 -2.78 -0.89 -2.79
C GLY A 51 -2.73 0.63 -2.69
N GLY A 52 -3.24 1.12 -1.57
CA GLY A 52 -3.35 2.55 -1.29
C GLY A 52 -3.53 2.84 0.20
N GLY A 53 -4.08 4.03 0.48
CA GLY A 53 -4.11 4.59 1.82
C GLY A 53 -5.26 4.04 2.65
N PHE A 54 -5.17 4.19 3.96
CA PHE A 54 -6.29 3.81 4.83
C PHE A 54 -7.37 4.90 4.77
N GLU A 55 -8.63 4.49 4.75
CA GLU A 55 -9.76 5.35 5.05
C GLU A 55 -10.04 5.41 6.56
N ILE A 56 -10.86 6.39 6.96
CA ILE A 56 -11.19 6.59 8.37
C ILE A 56 -11.91 5.36 8.91
N GLY A 57 -11.33 4.73 9.92
CA GLY A 57 -11.90 3.55 10.59
C GLY A 57 -11.46 2.22 9.97
N GLU A 58 -10.69 2.22 8.89
CA GLU A 58 -10.15 0.98 8.32
C GLU A 58 -8.97 0.46 9.15
N ASN A 59 -8.95 -0.85 9.38
CA ASN A 59 -7.72 -1.54 9.73
C ASN A 59 -6.91 -1.92 8.47
N LYS A 60 -5.65 -2.32 8.67
CA LYS A 60 -4.72 -2.70 7.60
C LYS A 60 -5.31 -3.70 6.60
N LYS A 61 -6.04 -4.70 7.08
CA LYS A 61 -6.62 -5.78 6.25
C LYS A 61 -7.81 -5.27 5.44
N GLU A 62 -8.65 -4.43 6.03
CA GLU A 62 -9.80 -3.81 5.34
C GLU A 62 -9.32 -2.93 4.19
N ALA A 63 -8.40 -2.00 4.47
CA ALA A 63 -7.79 -1.14 3.45
C ALA A 63 -7.15 -1.97 2.33
N LEU A 64 -6.41 -3.03 2.69
CA LEU A 64 -5.77 -3.93 1.72
C LEU A 64 -6.79 -4.62 0.80
N ILE A 65 -7.91 -5.09 1.34
CA ILE A 65 -8.97 -5.77 0.57
C ILE A 65 -9.71 -4.79 -0.33
N ARG A 66 -10.04 -3.59 0.16
CA ARG A 66 -10.72 -2.55 -0.63
C ARG A 66 -9.84 -2.14 -1.82
N GLU A 67 -8.62 -1.72 -1.56
CA GLU A 67 -7.70 -1.24 -2.60
C GLU A 67 -7.38 -2.34 -3.63
N ALA A 68 -7.23 -3.60 -3.19
CA ALA A 68 -7.03 -4.72 -4.11
C ALA A 68 -8.22 -4.92 -5.06
N LYS A 69 -9.46 -4.69 -4.61
CA LYS A 69 -10.67 -4.79 -5.45
C LYS A 69 -10.86 -3.58 -6.38
N GLU A 70 -10.28 -2.44 -6.04
CA GLU A 70 -10.37 -1.20 -6.83
C GLU A 70 -9.36 -1.19 -7.98
N GLU A 71 -8.16 -1.76 -7.75
CA GLU A 71 -7.05 -1.71 -8.70
C GLU A 71 -6.87 -2.98 -9.55
N VAL A 72 -7.50 -4.11 -9.20
CA VAL A 72 -7.38 -5.42 -9.87
C VAL A 72 -8.75 -6.05 -10.13
#